data_AF-A0A943EG78-F1
#
_entry.id   AF-A0A943EG78-F1
#
_cell.length_a   1.000
_cell.length_b   1.000
_cell.length_c   1.000
_cell.angle_alpha   90.00
_cell.angle_beta   90.00
_cell.angle_gamma   90.00
#
_symmetry.space_group_name_H-M   'P 1'
#
loop_
_entity.id
_entity.type
_entity.pdbx_description
1 polymer ?
#
loop_
_entity_poly.entity_id
_entity_poly.type
_entity_poly.pdbx_seq_one_letter_code
_entity_poly.pdbx_strand_id
1 'polypeptide(L)'
;MSINRDKPDLWKNDILQSVDLYNSWFMEFAPRAFRETRVTTASSVERALVDTSYLRNISVELLKNHPEVLPILRMSTCPPIARDRLVGLAGVTKSLVENMEDTDNPRVSPRMAADRLSDELSKIAKTINRMADPDIFVWLPEMREPTEQEVQRSATVVADRLCGAVADPIIRNAQEKRQLAAITHFLYGSQCRNKV
;
A
#
# COMPACT_ATOMS: atom_id res chain seq x y z
N MET A 1 -30.10 -22.47 15.25
CA MET A 1 -30.50 -21.07 15.50
C MET A 1 -30.92 -20.52 14.15
N SER A 2 -32.17 -20.09 13.99
CA SER A 2 -32.68 -19.58 12.71
C SER A 2 -32.17 -18.16 12.47
N ILE A 3 -31.63 -17.88 11.28
CA ILE A 3 -31.31 -16.51 10.86
C ILE A 3 -32.60 -15.69 10.81
N ASN A 4 -32.55 -14.43 11.27
CA ASN A 4 -33.67 -13.48 11.24
C ASN A 4 -34.00 -12.98 9.81
N ARG A 5 -33.99 -13.85 8.80
CA ARG A 5 -34.13 -13.48 7.37
C ARG A 5 -35.44 -12.76 7.07
N ASP A 6 -36.51 -13.14 7.76
CA ASP A 6 -37.88 -12.69 7.58
C ASP A 6 -38.39 -11.86 8.78
N LYS A 7 -37.48 -11.39 9.65
CA LYS A 7 -37.80 -10.60 10.85
C LYS A 7 -37.08 -9.25 10.86
N PRO A 8 -37.50 -8.29 10.01
CA PRO A 8 -36.83 -6.99 9.89
C PRO A 8 -36.81 -6.17 11.18
N ASP A 9 -37.78 -6.38 12.06
CA ASP A 9 -37.87 -5.79 13.40
C ASP A 9 -36.66 -6.15 14.28
N LEU A 10 -36.02 -7.29 14.03
CA LEU A 10 -34.84 -7.75 14.76
C LEU A 10 -33.51 -7.30 14.12
N TRP A 11 -33.51 -6.89 12.86
CA TRP A 11 -32.27 -6.56 12.12
C TRP A 11 -31.47 -5.45 12.77
N LYS A 12 -32.14 -4.47 13.40
CA LYS A 12 -31.44 -3.37 14.08
C LYS A 12 -30.52 -3.89 15.18
N ASN A 13 -30.99 -4.86 15.97
CA ASN A 13 -30.20 -5.46 17.03
C ASN A 13 -29.08 -6.36 16.47
N ASP A 14 -29.34 -7.08 15.38
CA ASP A 14 -28.33 -7.89 14.70
C ASP A 14 -27.21 -7.03 14.10
N ILE A 15 -27.56 -5.89 13.49
CA ILE A 15 -26.60 -4.92 12.95
C ILE A 15 -25.72 -4.36 14.07
N LEU A 16 -26.32 -3.94 15.19
CA LEU A 16 -25.56 -3.44 16.34
C LEU A 16 -24.56 -4.47 16.85
N GLN A 17 -24.99 -5.73 17.05
CA GLN A 17 -24.08 -6.81 17.47
C GLN A 17 -22.98 -7.08 16.44
N SER A 18 -23.29 -7.02 15.15
CA SER A 18 -22.28 -7.17 14.09
C SER A 18 -21.25 -6.04 14.10
N VAL A 19 -21.70 -4.81 14.35
CA VAL A 19 -20.82 -3.63 14.46
C VAL A 19 -19.93 -3.75 15.69
N ASP A 20 -20.48 -4.14 16.84
CA ASP A 20 -19.71 -4.34 18.08
C ASP A 20 -18.65 -5.43 17.90
N LEU A 21 -19.00 -6.55 17.25
CA LEU A 21 -18.05 -7.62 16.95
C LEU A 21 -16.88 -7.14 16.07
N TYR A 22 -17.18 -6.32 15.05
CA TYR A 22 -16.16 -5.70 14.22
C TYR A 22 -15.29 -4.73 15.02
N ASN A 23 -15.90 -3.85 15.81
CA ASN A 23 -15.21 -2.83 16.59
C ASN A 23 -14.25 -3.45 17.60
N SER A 24 -14.70 -4.46 18.37
CA SER A 24 -13.83 -5.18 19.32
C SER A 24 -12.63 -5.81 18.61
N TRP A 25 -12.86 -6.48 17.48
CA TRP A 25 -11.77 -7.06 16.70
C TRP A 25 -10.81 -6.00 16.14
N PHE A 26 -11.34 -4.90 15.61
CA PHE A 26 -10.55 -3.82 15.01
C PHE A 26 -9.64 -3.18 16.07
N MET A 27 -10.17 -2.91 17.27
CA MET A 27 -9.40 -2.34 18.38
C MET A 27 -8.22 -3.23 18.81
N GLU A 28 -8.31 -4.55 18.63
CA GLU A 28 -7.21 -5.48 18.94
C GLU A 28 -6.25 -5.67 17.76
N PHE A 29 -6.78 -5.84 16.54
CA PHE A 29 -6.01 -6.26 15.38
C PHE A 29 -5.31 -5.09 14.68
N ALA A 30 -6.02 -3.98 14.45
CA ALA A 30 -5.51 -2.87 13.65
C ALA A 30 -4.26 -2.21 14.28
N PRO A 31 -4.22 -1.91 15.60
CA PRO A 31 -3.03 -1.31 16.20
C PRO A 31 -1.78 -2.20 16.09
N ARG A 32 -1.95 -3.52 16.21
CA ARG A 32 -0.84 -4.47 16.05
C ARG A 32 -0.34 -4.49 14.61
N ALA A 33 -1.24 -4.63 13.63
CA ALA A 33 -0.88 -4.64 12.22
C ALA A 33 -0.14 -3.36 11.79
N PHE A 34 -0.60 -2.19 12.27
CA PHE A 34 0.07 -0.91 12.03
C PHE A 34 1.46 -0.84 12.65
N ARG A 35 1.63 -1.29 13.91
CA ARG A 35 2.94 -1.28 14.59
C ARG A 35 3.96 -2.17 13.91
N GLU A 36 3.55 -3.38 13.53
CA GLU A 36 4.41 -4.34 12.81
C GLU A 36 4.82 -3.78 11.44
N THR A 37 3.86 -3.24 10.69
CA THR A 37 4.10 -2.65 9.37
C THR A 37 5.03 -1.44 9.47
N ARG A 38 4.83 -0.56 10.45
CA ARG A 38 5.62 0.67 10.63
C ARG A 38 7.12 0.42 10.75
N VAL A 39 7.52 -0.63 11.48
CA VAL A 39 8.95 -0.99 11.62
C VAL A 39 9.54 -1.34 10.25
N THR A 40 8.83 -2.16 9.47
CA THR A 40 9.30 -2.60 8.15
C THR A 40 9.31 -1.47 7.12
N THR A 41 8.29 -0.59 7.13
CA THR A 41 8.20 0.52 6.18
C THR A 41 9.23 1.60 6.49
N ALA A 42 9.50 1.90 7.77
CA ALA A 42 10.54 2.86 8.15
C ALA A 42 11.91 2.46 7.58
N SER A 43 12.35 1.22 7.83
CA SER A 43 13.63 0.73 7.30
C SER A 43 13.68 0.70 5.77
N SER A 44 12.55 0.41 5.11
CA SER A 44 12.49 0.39 3.65
C SER A 44 12.61 1.79 3.06
N VAL A 45 11.96 2.78 3.69
CA VAL A 45 12.03 4.19 3.29
C VAL A 45 13.44 4.73 3.45
N GLU A 46 14.11 4.46 4.57
CA GLU A 46 15.50 4.90 4.79
C GLU A 46 16.44 4.40 3.70
N ARG A 47 16.35 3.11 3.33
CA ARG A 47 17.15 2.55 2.22
C ARG A 47 16.83 3.21 0.88
N ALA A 48 15.56 3.35 0.54
CA ALA A 48 15.15 3.98 -0.72
C ALA A 48 15.60 5.44 -0.82
N LEU A 49 15.62 6.17 0.30
CA LEU A 49 16.18 7.52 0.34
C LEU A 49 17.68 7.50 0.03
N VAL A 50 18.45 6.57 0.59
CA VAL A 50 19.88 6.43 0.26
C VAL A 50 20.08 6.06 -1.22
N ASP A 51 19.37 5.04 -1.70
CA ASP A 51 19.50 4.53 -3.08
C ASP A 51 19.19 5.61 -4.12
N THR A 52 18.18 6.44 -3.85
CA THR A 52 17.74 7.53 -4.74
C THR A 52 18.53 8.83 -4.55
N SER A 53 19.61 8.81 -3.75
CA SER A 53 20.36 10.01 -3.36
C SER A 53 19.44 11.11 -2.82
N TYR A 54 18.55 10.72 -1.91
CA TYR A 54 17.53 11.53 -1.27
C TYR A 54 16.58 12.13 -2.32
N LEU A 55 16.03 11.30 -3.20
CA LEU A 55 15.17 11.67 -4.33
C LEU A 55 15.81 12.53 -5.42
N ARG A 56 17.10 12.87 -5.33
CA ARG A 56 17.78 13.67 -6.36
C ARG A 56 18.15 12.86 -7.59
N ASN A 57 18.21 11.54 -7.48
CA ASN A 57 18.51 10.63 -8.58
C ASN A 57 17.42 9.56 -8.70
N ILE A 58 16.39 9.85 -9.48
CA ILE A 58 15.38 8.86 -9.87
C ILE A 58 15.58 8.61 -11.37
N SER A 59 16.48 7.67 -11.68
CA SER A 59 16.84 7.32 -13.07
C SER A 59 16.18 6.02 -13.53
N VAL A 60 16.28 5.75 -14.83
CA VAL A 60 15.81 4.49 -15.42
C VAL A 60 16.61 3.32 -14.85
N GLU A 61 17.92 3.47 -14.72
CA GLU A 61 18.83 2.45 -14.19
C GLU A 61 18.50 2.13 -12.74
N LEU A 62 18.21 3.16 -11.94
CA LEU A 62 17.78 2.96 -10.56
C LEU A 62 16.47 2.18 -10.50
N LEU A 63 15.46 2.57 -11.27
CA LEU A 63 14.16 1.87 -11.26
C LEU A 63 14.24 0.44 -11.83
N LYS A 64 15.22 0.15 -12.71
CA LYS A 64 15.50 -1.20 -13.18
C LYS A 64 16.12 -2.08 -12.10
N ASN A 65 17.07 -1.53 -11.34
CA ASN A 65 17.84 -2.26 -10.34
C ASN A 65 17.11 -2.35 -8.99
N HIS A 66 16.27 -1.35 -8.69
CA HIS A 66 15.54 -1.20 -7.44
C HIS A 66 14.05 -0.93 -7.68
N PRO A 67 13.31 -1.84 -8.36
CA PRO A 67 11.89 -1.67 -8.63
C PRO A 67 11.04 -1.51 -7.36
N GLU A 68 11.49 -2.11 -6.25
CA GLU A 68 10.86 -2.07 -4.92
C GLU A 68 10.76 -0.66 -4.29
N VAL A 69 11.47 0.33 -4.84
CA VAL A 69 11.41 1.73 -4.34
C VAL A 69 10.19 2.48 -4.88
N LEU A 70 9.53 1.99 -5.94
CA LEU A 70 8.37 2.64 -6.54
C LEU A 70 7.21 2.98 -5.56
N PRO A 71 6.78 2.10 -4.64
CA PRO A 71 5.72 2.45 -3.69
C PRO A 71 6.17 3.59 -2.75
N ILE A 72 7.45 3.64 -2.38
CA ILE A 72 8.02 4.71 -1.54
C ILE A 72 8.02 6.01 -2.32
N LEU A 73 8.52 6.00 -3.56
CA LEU A 73 8.53 7.15 -4.45
C LEU A 73 7.14 7.74 -4.67
N ARG A 74 6.10 6.91 -4.75
CA ARG A 74 4.71 7.37 -4.84
C ARG A 74 4.19 8.00 -3.55
N MET A 75 4.67 7.57 -2.38
CA MET A 75 4.32 8.20 -1.10
C MET A 75 5.08 9.51 -0.87
N SER A 76 6.17 9.72 -1.61
CA SER A 76 6.97 10.95 -1.62
C SER A 76 6.40 12.08 -2.49
N THR A 77 5.29 11.86 -3.20
CA THR A 77 4.67 12.91 -4.02
C THR A 77 3.61 13.71 -3.26
N CYS A 78 3.25 14.89 -3.77
CA CYS A 78 2.16 15.71 -3.24
C CYS A 78 1.05 15.92 -4.31
N PRO A 79 -0.16 15.33 -4.12
CA PRO A 79 -0.50 14.34 -3.10
C PRO A 79 0.20 12.98 -3.36
N PRO A 80 0.21 12.05 -2.38
CA PRO A 80 0.63 10.67 -2.63
C PRO A 80 -0.17 10.05 -3.77
N ILE A 81 0.53 9.53 -4.79
CA ILE A 81 -0.12 9.04 -6.01
C ILE A 81 -0.54 7.58 -5.83
N ALA A 82 -1.76 7.20 -6.24
CA ALA A 82 -2.23 5.81 -6.29
C ALA A 82 -1.64 5.03 -7.49
N ARG A 83 -1.59 3.68 -7.47
CA ARG A 83 -1.06 2.84 -8.58
C ARG A 83 -1.68 3.23 -9.92
N ASP A 84 -3.01 3.14 -10.00
CA ASP A 84 -3.75 3.41 -11.22
C ASP A 84 -3.63 4.88 -11.66
N ARG A 85 -3.43 5.80 -10.70
CA ARG A 85 -3.20 7.20 -11.00
C ARG A 85 -1.83 7.42 -11.61
N LEU A 86 -0.78 6.75 -11.12
CA LEU A 86 0.55 6.78 -11.73
C LEU A 86 0.50 6.23 -13.16
N VAL A 87 -0.17 5.09 -13.37
CA VAL A 87 -0.38 4.48 -14.69
C VAL A 87 -0.98 5.49 -15.67
N GLY A 88 -2.06 6.17 -15.26
CA GLY A 88 -2.72 7.17 -16.09
C GLY A 88 -1.90 8.45 -16.33
N LEU A 89 -1.21 8.97 -15.31
CA LEU A 89 -0.43 10.21 -15.42
C LEU A 89 0.86 10.02 -16.24
N ALA A 90 1.55 8.90 -16.05
CA ALA A 90 2.79 8.60 -16.77
C ALA A 90 2.54 8.00 -18.17
N GLY A 91 1.33 7.50 -18.43
CA GLY A 91 1.00 6.84 -19.70
C GLY A 91 1.77 5.54 -19.90
N VAL A 92 1.91 4.75 -18.82
CA VAL A 92 2.66 3.49 -18.79
C VAL A 92 1.74 2.30 -18.65
N THR A 93 2.26 1.08 -18.83
CA THR A 93 1.46 -0.13 -18.67
C THR A 93 1.17 -0.44 -17.20
N LYS A 94 -0.05 -0.86 -16.92
CA LYS A 94 -0.46 -1.31 -15.58
C LYS A 94 0.43 -2.45 -15.07
N SER A 95 0.72 -3.42 -15.94
CA SER A 95 1.54 -4.58 -15.61
C SER A 95 2.96 -4.20 -15.18
N LEU A 96 3.55 -3.11 -15.72
CA LEU A 96 4.87 -2.66 -15.27
C LEU A 96 4.82 -2.19 -13.82
N VAL A 97 3.87 -1.33 -13.48
CA VAL A 97 3.69 -0.82 -12.11
C VAL A 97 3.34 -1.96 -11.14
N GLU A 98 2.47 -2.89 -11.55
CA GLU A 98 2.12 -4.06 -10.73
C GLU A 98 3.32 -4.98 -10.47
N ASN A 99 4.16 -5.25 -11.48
CA ASN A 99 5.36 -6.08 -11.30
C ASN A 99 6.41 -5.39 -10.41
N MET A 100 6.56 -4.06 -10.52
CA MET A 100 7.52 -3.31 -9.70
C MET A 100 7.10 -3.26 -8.23
N GLU A 101 5.79 -3.23 -7.95
CA GLU A 101 5.24 -3.23 -6.59
C GLU A 101 4.74 -4.60 -6.11
N ASP A 102 5.20 -5.67 -6.74
CA ASP A 102 5.00 -7.05 -6.29
C ASP A 102 5.64 -7.22 -4.91
N THR A 103 4.90 -7.78 -3.95
CA THR A 103 5.36 -7.86 -2.55
C THR A 103 6.40 -8.97 -2.35
N ASP A 104 6.38 -10.00 -3.19
CA ASP A 104 7.23 -11.18 -3.05
C ASP A 104 8.46 -11.10 -3.96
N ASN A 105 8.30 -10.56 -5.16
CA ASN A 105 9.36 -10.45 -6.16
C ASN A 105 9.24 -9.17 -7.01
N PRO A 106 9.58 -8.00 -6.44
CA PRO A 106 9.65 -6.73 -7.16
C PRO A 106 10.56 -6.85 -8.38
N ARG A 107 10.03 -6.56 -9.57
CA ARG A 107 10.80 -6.65 -10.82
C ARG A 107 10.22 -5.76 -11.91
N VAL A 108 11.07 -5.40 -12.87
CA VAL A 108 10.59 -4.85 -14.15
C VAL A 108 9.92 -5.94 -14.99
N SER A 109 9.07 -5.54 -15.94
CA SER A 109 8.35 -6.49 -16.81
C SER A 109 9.30 -7.30 -17.69
N PRO A 110 9.48 -8.63 -17.46
CA PRO A 110 10.54 -9.42 -18.11
C PRO A 110 10.31 -9.66 -19.60
N ARG A 111 9.06 -9.52 -20.07
CA ARG A 111 8.67 -9.72 -21.48
C ARG A 111 8.61 -8.41 -22.28
N MET A 112 8.87 -7.27 -21.65
CA MET A 112 8.83 -5.97 -22.31
C MET A 112 10.13 -5.75 -23.09
N ALA A 113 10.02 -5.24 -24.32
CA ALA A 113 11.19 -4.86 -25.11
C ALA A 113 12.01 -3.78 -24.38
N ALA A 114 13.34 -3.85 -24.47
CA ALA A 114 14.24 -3.05 -23.64
C ALA A 114 14.10 -1.53 -23.89
N ASP A 115 13.85 -1.12 -25.13
CA ASP A 115 13.58 0.25 -25.54
C ASP A 115 12.29 0.77 -24.92
N ARG A 116 11.20 -0.01 -25.02
CA ARG A 116 9.91 0.31 -24.41
C ARG A 116 9.98 0.35 -22.89
N LEU A 117 10.70 -0.58 -22.27
CA LEU A 117 10.90 -0.58 -20.83
C LEU A 117 11.64 0.67 -20.37
N SER A 118 12.69 1.06 -21.10
CA SER A 118 13.44 2.28 -20.81
C SER A 118 12.57 3.53 -20.92
N ASP A 119 11.72 3.60 -21.95
CA ASP A 119 10.77 4.70 -22.14
C ASP A 119 9.72 4.77 -21.02
N GLU A 120 9.07 3.64 -20.69
CA GLU A 120 8.06 3.61 -19.62
C GLU A 120 8.66 3.94 -18.24
N LEU A 121 9.86 3.43 -17.92
CA LEU A 121 10.56 3.81 -16.68
C LEU A 121 10.98 5.28 -16.67
N SER A 122 11.40 5.83 -17.82
CA SER A 122 11.71 7.26 -17.94
C SER A 122 10.48 8.12 -17.67
N LYS A 123 9.31 7.70 -18.16
CA LYS A 123 8.03 8.38 -17.90
C LYS A 123 7.67 8.33 -16.42
N ILE A 124 7.78 7.17 -15.76
CA ILE A 124 7.57 7.04 -14.30
C ILE A 124 8.49 8.00 -13.55
N ALA A 125 9.80 7.94 -13.81
CA ALA A 125 10.79 8.81 -13.18
C ALA A 125 10.45 10.30 -13.35
N LYS A 126 10.10 10.73 -14.57
CA LYS A 126 9.69 12.11 -14.86
C LYS A 126 8.45 12.51 -14.07
N THR A 127 7.42 11.66 -14.03
CA THR A 127 6.19 11.92 -13.29
C THR A 127 6.45 12.04 -11.79
N ILE A 128 7.26 11.15 -11.21
CA ILE A 128 7.61 11.22 -9.78
C ILE A 128 8.42 12.49 -9.48
N ASN A 129 9.47 12.78 -10.24
CA ASN A 129 10.27 13.99 -10.04
C ASN A 129 9.43 15.27 -10.13
N ARG A 130 8.46 15.31 -11.06
CA ARG A 130 7.53 16.43 -11.23
C ARG A 130 6.59 16.62 -10.04
N MET A 131 6.24 15.53 -9.36
CA MET A 131 5.22 15.49 -8.31
C MET A 131 5.82 15.36 -6.90
N ALA A 132 7.14 15.26 -6.77
CA ALA A 132 7.82 15.17 -5.48
C ALA A 132 7.41 16.34 -4.57
N ASP A 133 7.16 16.03 -3.30
CA ASP A 133 6.62 16.98 -2.32
C ASP A 133 7.70 17.99 -1.88
N PRO A 134 7.67 19.25 -2.33
CA PRO A 134 8.74 20.21 -2.03
C PRO A 134 8.76 20.65 -0.56
N ASP A 135 7.65 20.47 0.17
CA ASP A 135 7.56 20.82 1.59
C ASP A 135 8.16 19.73 2.49
N ILE A 136 8.16 18.48 2.02
CA ILE A 136 8.88 17.38 2.67
C ILE A 136 10.36 17.39 2.25
N PHE A 137 10.60 17.47 0.95
CA PHE A 137 11.92 17.35 0.35
C PHE A 137 12.50 18.73 -0.02
N VAL A 138 12.65 19.59 0.98
CA VAL A 138 13.03 21.01 0.82
C VAL A 138 14.35 21.23 0.07
N TRP A 139 15.25 20.25 0.09
CA TRP A 139 16.53 20.32 -0.61
C TRP A 139 16.41 20.17 -2.13
N LEU A 140 15.31 19.62 -2.64
CA LEU A 140 15.08 19.46 -4.09
C LEU A 140 14.96 20.81 -4.80
N PRO A 141 14.04 21.73 -4.40
CA PRO A 141 13.99 23.06 -5.01
C PRO A 141 15.24 23.90 -4.71
N GLU A 142 15.88 23.68 -3.56
CA GLU A 142 17.11 24.39 -3.16
C GLU A 142 18.38 23.85 -3.83
N MET A 143 18.30 22.71 -4.54
CA MET A 143 19.41 22.06 -5.24
C MET A 143 20.64 21.82 -4.35
N ARG A 144 20.43 21.34 -3.12
CA ARG A 144 21.50 21.07 -2.16
C ARG A 144 21.43 19.65 -1.59
N GLU A 145 22.43 19.31 -0.79
CA GLU A 145 22.37 18.13 0.07
C GLU A 145 21.42 18.38 1.26
N PRO A 146 20.62 17.37 1.66
CA PRO A 146 19.85 17.46 2.89
C PRO A 146 20.73 17.32 4.13
N THR A 147 20.28 17.91 5.22
CA THR A 147 20.81 17.64 6.56
C THR A 147 20.24 16.33 7.11
N GLU A 148 20.94 15.72 8.06
CA GLU A 148 20.48 14.48 8.72
C GLU A 148 19.07 14.64 9.33
N GLN A 149 18.79 15.80 9.92
CA GLN A 149 17.49 16.08 10.52
C GLN A 149 16.36 16.17 9.47
N GLU A 150 16.64 16.75 8.30
CA GLU A 150 15.66 16.82 7.19
C GLU A 150 15.39 15.43 6.61
N VAL A 151 16.44 14.61 6.44
CA VAL A 151 16.30 13.22 6.00
C VAL A 151 15.43 12.44 6.99
N GLN A 152 15.73 12.53 8.29
CA GLN A 152 14.98 11.80 9.32
C GLN A 152 13.50 12.20 9.37
N ARG A 153 13.20 13.51 9.27
CA ARG A 153 11.83 14.02 9.22
C ARG A 153 11.11 13.53 7.98
N SER A 154 11.74 13.65 6.81
CA SER A 154 11.16 13.19 5.54
C SER A 154 10.89 11.70 5.55
N ALA A 155 11.85 10.90 6.02
CA ALA A 155 11.72 9.46 6.16
C ALA A 155 10.52 9.09 7.04
N THR A 156 10.36 9.77 8.18
CA THR A 156 9.23 9.53 9.11
C THR A 156 7.89 9.78 8.44
N VAL A 157 7.74 10.90 7.71
CA VAL A 157 6.48 11.24 7.03
C VAL A 157 6.15 10.23 5.93
N VAL A 158 7.13 9.87 5.10
CA VAL A 158 6.94 8.91 4.01
C VAL A 158 6.66 7.51 4.57
N ALA A 159 7.34 7.12 5.66
CA ALA A 159 7.12 5.84 6.34
C ALA A 159 5.72 5.72 6.91
N ASP A 160 5.15 6.79 7.46
CA ASP A 160 3.77 6.81 7.97
C ASP A 160 2.75 6.72 6.82
N ARG A 161 2.96 7.47 5.72
CA ARG A 161 2.16 7.36 4.49
C ARG A 161 2.18 5.94 3.92
N LEU A 162 3.36 5.33 3.81
CA LEU A 162 3.53 3.97 3.31
C LEU A 162 2.93 2.94 4.27
N CYS A 163 3.08 3.14 5.58
CA CYS A 163 2.50 2.27 6.60
C CYS A 163 0.98 2.19 6.45
N GLY A 164 0.29 3.32 6.31
CA GLY A 164 -1.16 3.32 6.05
C GLY A 164 -1.52 2.57 4.77
N ALA A 165 -0.82 2.85 3.67
CA ALA A 165 -1.05 2.22 2.39
C ALA A 165 -0.87 0.68 2.40
N VAL A 166 -0.01 0.15 3.28
CA VAL A 166 0.26 -1.29 3.42
C VAL A 166 -0.63 -1.94 4.49
N ALA A 167 -0.81 -1.28 5.64
CA ALA A 167 -1.56 -1.82 6.78
C ALA A 167 -3.08 -1.88 6.52
N ASP A 168 -3.64 -0.90 5.81
CA ASP A 168 -5.08 -0.86 5.53
C ASP A 168 -5.57 -2.09 4.74
N PRO A 169 -4.91 -2.50 3.62
CA PRO A 169 -5.22 -3.76 2.97
C PRO A 169 -5.04 -5.00 3.85
N ILE A 170 -4.03 -5.04 4.72
CA ILE A 170 -3.81 -6.17 5.64
C ILE A 170 -5.00 -6.33 6.58
N ILE A 171 -5.45 -5.22 7.19
CA ILE A 171 -6.59 -5.20 8.10
C ILE A 171 -7.86 -5.63 7.35
N ARG A 172 -8.13 -5.04 6.18
CA ARG A 172 -9.30 -5.41 5.36
C ARG A 172 -9.30 -6.89 5.01
N ASN A 173 -8.20 -7.41 4.48
CA ASN A 173 -8.09 -8.81 4.05
C ASN A 173 -8.21 -9.79 5.22
N ALA A 174 -7.66 -9.43 6.39
CA ALA A 174 -7.81 -10.24 7.60
C ALA A 174 -9.27 -10.31 8.05
N GLN A 175 -10.00 -9.19 7.95
CA GLN A 175 -11.43 -9.18 8.26
C GLN A 175 -12.26 -9.99 7.26
N GLU A 176 -12.01 -9.84 5.95
CA GLU A 176 -12.69 -10.62 4.92
C GLU A 176 -12.53 -12.12 5.16
N LYS A 177 -11.30 -12.56 5.48
CA LYS A 177 -11.02 -13.96 5.84
C LYS A 177 -11.82 -14.42 7.06
N ARG A 178 -11.89 -13.59 8.12
CA ARG A 178 -12.66 -13.89 9.33
C ARG A 178 -14.16 -14.02 9.02
N GLN A 179 -14.72 -13.10 8.23
CA GLN A 179 -16.12 -13.14 7.83
C GLN A 179 -16.45 -14.39 7.00
N LEU A 180 -15.62 -14.69 6.00
CA LEU A 180 -15.77 -15.88 5.16
C LEU A 180 -15.70 -17.17 5.99
N ALA A 181 -14.79 -17.25 6.96
CA ALA A 181 -14.69 -18.40 7.87
C ALA A 181 -15.96 -18.57 8.72
N ALA A 182 -16.51 -17.48 9.26
CA ALA A 182 -17.74 -17.52 10.05
C ALA A 182 -18.95 -17.98 9.21
N ILE A 183 -19.10 -17.44 8.00
CA ILE A 183 -20.15 -17.86 7.05
C ILE A 183 -19.98 -19.33 6.69
N THR A 184 -18.75 -19.75 6.37
CA THR A 184 -18.43 -21.14 6.02
C THR A 184 -18.81 -22.09 7.15
N HIS A 185 -18.42 -21.77 8.38
CA HIS A 185 -18.78 -22.57 9.56
C HIS A 185 -20.30 -22.65 9.75
N PHE A 186 -21.01 -21.54 9.58
CA PHE A 186 -22.47 -21.52 9.68
C PHE A 186 -23.13 -22.41 8.61
N LEU A 187 -22.70 -22.33 7.35
CA LEU A 187 -23.28 -23.09 6.24
C LEU A 187 -23.08 -24.60 6.42
N TYR A 188 -21.86 -25.04 6.75
CA TYR A 188 -21.58 -26.47 6.99
C TYR A 188 -22.20 -26.99 8.29
N GLY A 189 -22.17 -26.20 9.36
CA GLY A 189 -22.82 -26.56 10.63
C GLY A 189 -24.35 -26.65 10.55
N SER A 190 -24.95 -25.99 9.55
CA SER A 190 -26.39 -26.04 9.27
C SER A 190 -26.77 -27.21 8.36
N GLN A 191 -25.90 -27.62 7.42
CA GLN A 191 -26.12 -28.82 6.59
C GLN A 191 -26.19 -30.12 7.43
N CYS A 192 -25.42 -30.21 8.52
CA CYS A 192 -25.51 -31.36 9.43
C CYS A 192 -26.79 -31.41 10.28
N ARG A 193 -27.62 -30.36 10.32
CA ARG A 193 -28.89 -30.34 11.06
C ARG A 193 -30.12 -30.73 10.23
N ASN A 194 -30.00 -30.75 8.89
CA ASN A 194 -31.10 -31.09 7.98
C ASN A 194 -31.03 -32.53 7.45
N LYS A 195 -30.17 -33.39 8.04
CA LYS A 195 -30.14 -34.84 7.82
C LYS A 195 -30.47 -35.58 9.12
N VAL A 196 -31.70 -35.46 9.59
CA VAL A 196 -32.35 -36.43 10.49
C VAL A 196 -33.82 -36.49 10.10
#